data_AF-A0A7W7GAK2-F1
#
_entry.id   AF-A0A7W7GAK2-F1
#
_cell.length_a   1.000
_cell.length_b   1.000
_cell.length_c   1.000
_cell.angle_alpha   90.00
_cell.angle_beta   90.00
_cell.angle_gamma   90.00
#
_symmetry.space_group_name_H-M   'P 1'
#
loop_
_entity.id
_entity.type
_entity.pdbx_description
1 polymer ?
#
loop_
_entity_poly.entity_id
_entity_poly.type
_entity_poly.pdbx_seq_one_letter_code
_entity_poly.pdbx_strand_id
1 'polypeptide(L)'
;MARIVAPNREYNGTIGDVQFENGVAETDNPAVIAYCRGAGYEIDGHTEQREQAEPVDSRDVEYVRLGTPLRDAAVDPRPEDFLPPSSAGEADPHGPRVVSPGAHAVPPAPIVPGPVSPDPDEQQAAETEVAQRVLVEGQPATVVAERSRPPQSAPKAAWVDYAVSQGADREQAEATSKADLIDRYGRDQADEEK
;
A
#
# COMPACT_ATOMS: atom_id res chain seq x y z
N MET A 1 -32.33 28.97 -37.09
CA MET A 1 -31.35 27.88 -37.28
C MET A 1 -30.01 28.42 -36.84
N ALA A 2 -29.37 27.76 -35.88
CA ALA A 2 -28.01 28.05 -35.45
C ALA A 2 -27.03 27.19 -36.27
N ARG A 3 -25.90 27.77 -36.64
CA ARG A 3 -24.81 27.05 -37.29
C ARG A 3 -23.87 26.51 -36.22
N ILE A 4 -23.69 25.19 -36.20
CA ILE A 4 -22.83 24.49 -35.26
C ILE A 4 -21.57 24.04 -36.00
N VAL A 5 -20.41 24.33 -35.42
CA VAL A 5 -19.12 23.91 -35.93
C VAL A 5 -18.39 23.07 -34.88
N ALA A 6 -18.05 21.86 -35.27
CA ALA A 6 -17.35 20.90 -34.42
C ALA A 6 -15.89 21.31 -34.19
N PRO A 7 -15.32 21.01 -33.02
CA PRO A 7 -13.89 21.20 -32.76
C PRO A 7 -13.02 20.45 -33.78
N ASN A 8 -13.44 19.24 -34.17
CA ASN A 8 -12.85 18.49 -35.26
C ASN A 8 -13.52 18.86 -36.59
N ARG A 9 -12.78 19.57 -37.45
CA ARG A 9 -13.25 20.07 -38.75
C ARG A 9 -13.46 18.97 -39.80
N GLU A 10 -13.00 17.74 -39.54
CA GLU A 10 -13.22 16.59 -40.43
C GLU A 10 -14.34 15.67 -39.92
N TYR A 11 -15.02 16.05 -38.84
CA TYR A 11 -16.07 15.23 -38.25
C TYR A 11 -17.27 15.07 -39.20
N ASN A 12 -17.60 13.83 -39.51
CA ASN A 12 -18.78 13.45 -40.27
C ASN A 12 -19.56 12.43 -39.43
N GLY A 13 -20.74 12.80 -38.95
CA GLY A 13 -21.49 11.99 -38.00
C GLY A 13 -22.79 12.65 -37.56
N THR A 14 -23.55 11.98 -36.71
CA THR A 14 -24.87 12.45 -36.26
C THR A 14 -24.85 12.72 -34.76
N ILE A 15 -25.37 13.86 -34.35
CA ILE A 15 -25.60 14.20 -32.93
C ILE A 15 -27.10 14.52 -32.78
N GLY A 16 -27.81 13.67 -32.03
CA GLY A 16 -29.28 13.75 -31.97
C GLY A 16 -29.89 13.50 -33.35
N ASP A 17 -30.66 14.46 -33.82
CA ASP A 17 -31.30 14.50 -35.14
C ASP A 17 -30.52 15.30 -36.19
N VAL A 18 -29.32 15.78 -35.85
CA VAL A 18 -28.53 16.70 -36.68
C VAL A 18 -27.32 15.99 -37.29
N GLN A 19 -27.23 16.04 -38.62
CA GLN A 19 -26.10 15.48 -39.38
C GLN A 19 -25.01 16.53 -39.56
N PHE A 20 -23.77 16.17 -39.22
CA PHE A 20 -22.57 16.95 -39.46
C PHE A 20 -21.87 16.49 -40.73
N GLU A 21 -21.46 17.46 -41.54
CA GLU A 21 -20.62 17.26 -42.73
C GLU A 21 -19.41 18.19 -42.63
N ASN A 22 -18.20 17.62 -42.69
CA ASN A 22 -16.95 18.37 -42.54
C ASN A 22 -16.96 19.30 -41.31
N GLY A 23 -17.45 18.76 -40.19
CA GLY A 23 -17.53 19.46 -38.92
C GLY A 23 -18.55 20.60 -38.89
N VAL A 24 -19.46 20.74 -39.85
CA VAL A 24 -20.50 21.79 -39.85
C VAL A 24 -21.89 21.16 -39.90
N ALA A 25 -22.82 21.73 -39.12
CA ALA A 25 -24.23 21.39 -39.19
C ALA A 25 -25.11 22.62 -38.90
N GLU A 26 -26.39 22.56 -39.27
CA GLU A 26 -27.38 23.58 -38.94
C GLU A 26 -28.59 22.95 -38.25
N THR A 27 -29.08 23.58 -37.18
CA THR A 27 -30.25 23.09 -36.45
C THR A 27 -30.97 24.21 -35.72
N ASP A 28 -32.26 24.05 -35.47
CA ASP A 28 -33.05 24.87 -34.56
C ASP A 28 -33.44 24.11 -33.28
N ASN A 29 -33.01 22.86 -33.12
CA ASN A 29 -33.31 22.04 -31.97
C ASN A 29 -32.55 22.57 -30.72
N PRO A 30 -33.27 23.12 -29.72
CA PRO A 30 -32.63 23.76 -28.57
C PRO A 30 -31.84 22.76 -27.70
N ALA A 31 -32.22 21.48 -27.69
CA ALA A 31 -31.51 20.45 -26.93
C ALA A 31 -30.13 20.15 -27.53
N VAL A 32 -30.05 20.05 -28.87
CA VAL A 32 -28.78 19.82 -29.58
C VAL A 32 -27.87 21.04 -29.43
N ILE A 33 -28.42 22.25 -29.57
CA ILE A 33 -27.66 23.50 -29.38
C ILE A 33 -27.08 23.58 -27.96
N ALA A 34 -27.87 23.27 -26.93
CA ALA A 34 -27.41 23.29 -25.54
C ALA A 34 -26.31 22.25 -25.27
N TYR A 35 -26.47 21.04 -25.79
CA TYR A 35 -25.44 20.01 -25.70
C TYR A 35 -24.13 20.44 -26.39
N CYS A 36 -24.21 20.86 -27.65
CA CYS A 36 -23.05 21.28 -28.44
C CYS A 36 -22.31 22.46 -27.78
N ARG A 37 -23.05 23.44 -27.24
CA ARG A 37 -22.48 24.54 -26.46
C ARG A 37 -21.71 24.05 -25.24
N GLY A 38 -22.29 23.15 -24.44
CA GLY A 38 -21.63 22.58 -23.26
C GLY A 38 -20.45 21.64 -23.57
N ALA A 39 -20.46 21.03 -24.75
CA ALA A 39 -19.40 20.16 -25.25
C ALA A 39 -18.26 20.92 -25.96
N GLY A 40 -18.34 22.26 -26.03
CA GLY A 40 -17.29 23.12 -26.59
C GLY A 40 -17.34 23.29 -28.12
N TYR A 41 -18.48 23.04 -28.75
CA TYR A 41 -18.70 23.36 -30.16
C TYR A 41 -18.89 24.88 -30.34
N GLU A 42 -18.51 25.38 -31.50
CA GLU A 42 -18.72 26.77 -31.89
C GLU A 42 -20.16 26.92 -32.42
N ILE A 43 -20.95 27.83 -31.84
CA ILE A 43 -22.34 28.10 -32.21
C ILE A 43 -22.42 29.53 -32.72
N ASP A 44 -22.81 29.72 -33.99
CA ASP A 44 -22.92 31.03 -34.63
C ASP A 44 -21.64 31.90 -34.50
N GLY A 45 -20.47 31.27 -34.56
CA GLY A 45 -19.18 31.94 -34.43
C GLY A 45 -18.71 32.17 -32.99
N HIS A 46 -19.47 31.70 -32.00
CA HIS A 46 -19.14 31.83 -30.59
C HIS A 46 -18.93 30.46 -29.94
N THR A 47 -17.76 30.27 -29.34
CA THR A 47 -17.49 29.14 -28.45
C THR A 47 -17.63 29.61 -27.03
N GLU A 48 -18.54 29.00 -26.26
CA GLU A 48 -18.52 29.16 -24.81
C GLU A 48 -17.35 28.34 -24.28
N GLN A 49 -16.24 29.02 -24.02
CA GLN A 49 -15.17 28.44 -23.25
C GLN A 49 -15.69 28.32 -21.82
N ARG A 50 -16.04 27.09 -21.40
CA ARG A 50 -16.20 26.83 -19.97
C ARG A 50 -14.90 27.24 -19.31
N GLU A 51 -14.97 28.21 -18.41
CA GLU A 51 -13.91 28.45 -17.45
C GLU A 51 -13.65 27.09 -16.79
N GLN A 52 -12.49 26.51 -17.08
CA GLN A 52 -12.05 25.34 -16.34
C GLN A 52 -11.95 25.83 -14.90
N ALA A 53 -12.72 25.23 -14.01
CA ALA A 53 -12.55 25.49 -12.59
C ALA A 53 -11.08 25.21 -12.28
N GLU A 54 -10.37 26.23 -11.80
CA GLU A 54 -9.00 26.02 -11.37
C GLU A 54 -9.00 24.90 -10.32
N PRO A 55 -8.05 23.95 -10.40
CA PRO A 55 -7.93 22.92 -9.38
C PRO A 55 -7.88 23.59 -8.01
N VAL A 56 -8.81 23.24 -7.14
CA VAL A 56 -8.81 23.75 -5.76
C VAL A 56 -7.50 23.30 -5.10
N ASP A 57 -6.69 24.25 -4.62
CA ASP A 57 -5.51 23.91 -3.82
C ASP A 57 -6.01 23.25 -2.53
N SER A 58 -5.55 22.03 -2.27
CA SER A 58 -5.90 21.26 -1.07
C SER A 58 -5.57 22.00 0.23
N ARG A 59 -4.66 22.99 0.20
CA ARG A 59 -4.33 23.85 1.36
C ARG A 59 -5.38 24.93 1.62
N ASP A 60 -6.18 25.30 0.62
CA ASP A 60 -7.23 26.31 0.69
C ASP A 60 -8.60 25.71 1.04
N VAL A 61 -8.66 24.38 1.21
CA VAL A 61 -9.88 23.68 1.65
C VAL A 61 -10.08 23.90 3.14
N GLU A 62 -11.12 24.66 3.49
CA GLU A 62 -11.57 24.78 4.87
C GLU A 62 -12.38 23.54 5.29
N TYR A 63 -11.94 22.88 6.36
CA TYR A 63 -12.63 21.71 6.90
C TYR A 63 -13.65 22.13 7.96
N VAL A 64 -14.94 21.99 7.64
CA VAL A 64 -16.02 22.09 8.65
C VAL A 64 -16.15 20.75 9.35
N ARG A 65 -15.70 20.68 10.61
CA ARG A 65 -15.76 19.46 11.42
C ARG A 65 -17.14 19.29 12.05
N LEU A 66 -17.90 18.33 11.53
CA LEU A 66 -19.14 17.87 12.15
C LEU A 66 -18.84 16.70 13.11
N GLY A 67 -19.05 16.89 14.41
CA GLY A 67 -18.84 15.86 15.44
C GLY A 67 -17.41 15.78 15.98
N THR A 68 -17.14 14.74 16.78
CA THR A 68 -15.80 14.48 17.33
C THR A 68 -14.88 14.02 16.21
N PRO A 69 -13.67 14.59 16.07
CA PRO A 69 -12.75 14.14 15.02
C PRO A 69 -12.42 12.66 15.22
N LEU A 70 -12.67 11.86 14.18
CA LEU A 70 -11.95 10.61 14.04
C LEU A 70 -10.46 10.98 13.97
N ARG A 71 -9.67 10.48 14.92
CA ARG A 71 -8.22 10.63 14.85
C ARG A 71 -7.71 9.70 13.75
N ASP A 72 -7.00 10.28 12.80
CA ASP A 72 -6.36 9.51 11.73
C ASP A 72 -4.93 9.16 12.15
N ALA A 73 -4.67 7.88 12.40
CA ALA A 73 -3.35 7.39 12.78
C ALA A 73 -2.30 7.56 11.67
N ALA A 74 -2.71 7.81 10.41
CA ALA A 74 -1.78 8.17 9.34
C ALA A 74 -1.25 9.61 9.47
N VAL A 75 -1.97 10.48 10.19
CA VAL A 75 -1.65 11.90 10.37
C VAL A 75 -1.10 12.19 11.76
N ASP A 76 -1.65 11.57 12.81
CA ASP A 76 -1.23 11.70 14.22
C ASP A 76 -1.09 10.31 14.86
N PRO A 77 -0.03 9.55 14.49
CA PRO A 77 0.21 8.22 15.05
C PRO A 77 0.54 8.33 16.54
N ARG A 78 0.00 7.41 17.33
CA ARG A 78 0.28 7.27 18.75
C ARG A 78 0.85 5.88 19.04
N PRO A 79 1.58 5.73 20.16
CA PRO A 79 2.08 4.42 20.58
C PRO A 79 1.00 3.35 20.72
N GLU A 80 -0.25 3.74 21.01
CA GLU A 80 -1.37 2.81 21.14
C GLU A 80 -1.99 2.37 19.80
N ASP A 81 -1.54 2.92 18.67
CA ASP A 81 -2.06 2.56 17.35
C ASP A 81 -1.53 1.21 16.89
N PHE A 82 -2.45 0.36 16.45
CA PHE A 82 -2.09 -0.91 15.86
C PHE A 82 -1.60 -0.69 14.41
N LEU A 83 -0.29 -0.84 14.21
CA LEU A 83 0.38 -0.79 12.90
C LEU A 83 0.08 0.47 12.06
N PRO A 84 0.32 1.69 12.58
CA PRO A 84 0.21 2.90 11.78
C PRO A 84 1.21 2.88 10.60
N PRO A 85 0.94 3.62 9.52
CA PRO A 85 1.88 3.76 8.41
C PRO A 85 3.28 4.21 8.88
N SER A 86 4.32 3.61 8.30
CA SER A 86 5.70 4.06 8.52
C SER A 86 5.87 5.47 7.98
N SER A 87 6.53 6.34 8.76
CA SER A 87 6.68 7.79 8.50
C SER A 87 5.37 8.60 8.54
N ALA A 88 4.31 8.05 9.14
CA ALA A 88 3.07 8.78 9.42
C ALA A 88 3.35 10.05 10.25
N GLY A 89 2.66 11.15 9.94
CA GLY A 89 2.81 12.45 10.59
C GLY A 89 4.07 13.26 10.24
N GLU A 90 5.12 12.63 9.67
CA GLU A 90 6.38 13.29 9.30
C GLU A 90 6.50 13.59 7.80
N ALA A 91 5.95 12.72 6.95
CA ALA A 91 5.93 12.87 5.50
C ALA A 91 4.50 13.12 4.98
N ASP A 92 4.39 13.54 3.71
CA ASP A 92 3.10 13.68 3.03
C ASP A 92 2.34 12.36 3.10
N PRO A 93 1.14 12.31 3.73
CA PRO A 93 0.37 11.08 3.94
C PRO A 93 -0.06 10.39 2.64
N HIS A 94 -0.02 11.10 1.51
CA HIS A 94 -0.28 10.53 0.18
C HIS A 94 0.98 10.43 -0.68
N GLY A 95 2.15 10.76 -0.13
CA GLY A 95 3.44 10.70 -0.80
C GLY A 95 4.11 9.32 -0.72
N PRO A 96 5.08 9.02 -1.60
CA PRO A 96 5.73 7.71 -1.67
C PRO A 96 6.62 7.37 -0.46
N ARG A 97 6.76 8.28 0.49
CA ARG A 97 7.56 8.11 1.72
C ARG A 97 6.75 7.61 2.91
N VAL A 98 5.42 7.63 2.80
CA VAL A 98 4.51 7.05 3.80
C VAL A 98 4.13 5.66 3.30
N VAL A 99 4.54 4.64 4.05
CA VAL A 99 4.34 3.24 3.64
C VAL A 99 3.41 2.58 4.64
N SER A 100 2.24 2.14 4.17
CA SER A 100 1.37 1.30 4.99
C SER A 100 2.03 -0.08 5.13
N PRO A 101 2.17 -0.63 6.36
CA PRO A 101 2.67 -1.99 6.58
C PRO A 101 1.88 -3.09 5.85
N GLY A 102 0.75 -2.74 5.21
CA GLY A 102 -0.16 -3.70 4.60
C GLY A 102 -0.93 -4.44 5.67
N ALA A 103 -2.16 -4.86 5.35
CA ALA A 103 -2.98 -5.65 6.25
C ALA A 103 -2.48 -7.10 6.28
N HIS A 104 -1.36 -7.41 6.95
CA HIS A 104 -0.88 -8.78 7.22
C HIS A 104 -0.85 -9.80 6.03
N ALA A 105 -1.01 -9.42 4.75
CA ALA A 105 -1.45 -10.39 3.73
C ALA A 105 -1.04 -10.14 2.26
N VAL A 106 -0.05 -9.28 1.96
CA VAL A 106 0.46 -9.19 0.58
C VAL A 106 1.88 -9.74 0.52
N PRO A 107 2.08 -10.95 -0.03
CA PRO A 107 3.42 -11.47 -0.31
C PRO A 107 4.21 -10.52 -1.23
N PRO A 108 5.54 -10.41 -1.07
CA PRO A 108 6.38 -11.12 -0.12
C PRO A 108 6.61 -10.30 1.17
N ALA A 109 5.66 -10.35 2.11
CA ALA A 109 5.94 -9.95 3.48
C ALA A 109 6.61 -11.12 4.22
N PRO A 110 7.72 -10.90 4.94
CA PRO A 110 8.31 -11.93 5.79
C PRO A 110 7.43 -12.08 7.03
N ILE A 111 6.41 -12.95 6.97
CA ILE A 111 5.91 -13.54 8.21
C ILE A 111 7.10 -14.32 8.76
N VAL A 112 7.67 -13.89 9.89
CA VAL A 112 8.65 -14.70 10.62
C VAL A 112 7.89 -15.92 11.11
N PRO A 113 8.13 -17.12 10.55
CA PRO A 113 7.43 -18.31 11.00
C PRO A 113 7.96 -18.65 12.39
N GLY A 114 7.12 -18.64 13.42
CA GLY A 114 7.55 -18.89 14.80
C GLY A 114 6.41 -18.79 15.81
N PRO A 115 6.64 -19.23 17.07
CA PRO A 115 5.70 -18.99 18.15
C PRO A 115 5.55 -17.48 18.39
N VAL A 116 4.31 -17.03 18.60
CA VAL A 116 3.99 -15.65 18.98
C VAL A 116 4.36 -15.47 20.46
N SER A 117 5.16 -14.44 20.80
CA SER A 117 5.46 -14.14 22.20
C SER A 117 4.18 -13.73 22.94
N PRO A 118 3.95 -14.22 24.17
CA PRO A 118 2.88 -13.70 25.02
C PRO A 118 3.14 -12.26 25.49
N ASP A 119 4.38 -11.76 25.34
CA ASP A 119 4.73 -10.36 25.57
C ASP A 119 4.66 -9.56 24.25
N PRO A 120 3.75 -8.58 24.14
CA PRO A 120 3.60 -7.78 22.93
C PRO A 120 4.82 -6.92 22.60
N ASP A 121 5.59 -6.47 23.61
CA ASP A 121 6.76 -5.62 23.38
C ASP A 121 7.91 -6.42 22.76
N GLU A 122 8.08 -7.66 23.20
CA GLU A 122 9.04 -8.60 22.61
C GLU A 122 8.67 -8.98 21.17
N GLN A 123 7.38 -9.25 20.92
CA GLN A 123 6.88 -9.56 19.58
C GLN A 123 7.09 -8.37 18.64
N GLN A 124 6.76 -7.15 19.09
CA GLN A 124 6.92 -5.93 18.32
C GLN A 124 8.39 -5.66 17.99
N ALA A 125 9.29 -5.82 18.95
CA ALA A 125 10.73 -5.62 18.73
C ALA A 125 11.28 -6.60 17.68
N ALA A 126 10.93 -7.88 17.78
CA ALA A 126 11.36 -8.92 16.85
C ALA A 126 10.85 -8.69 15.42
N GLU A 127 9.56 -8.34 15.27
CA GLU A 127 8.97 -8.04 13.96
C GLU A 127 9.54 -6.75 13.34
N THR A 128 9.78 -5.72 14.17
CA THR A 128 10.36 -4.46 13.71
C THR A 128 11.78 -4.65 13.18
N GLU A 129 12.60 -5.45 13.86
CA GLU A 129 13.96 -5.77 13.41
C GLU A 129 13.95 -6.52 12.06
N VAL A 130 13.02 -7.45 11.88
CA VAL A 130 12.87 -8.20 10.62
C VAL A 130 12.39 -7.29 9.49
N ALA A 131 11.41 -6.44 9.75
CA ALA A 131 10.91 -5.47 8.79
C ALA A 131 12.01 -4.52 8.33
N GLN A 132 12.86 -4.03 9.25
CA GLN A 132 14.01 -3.18 8.94
C GLN A 132 14.96 -3.89 7.95
N ARG A 133 15.37 -5.12 8.24
CA ARG A 133 16.32 -5.85 7.37
C ARG A 133 15.77 -6.16 5.98
N VAL A 134 14.50 -6.55 5.89
CA VAL A 134 13.92 -6.99 4.61
C VAL A 134 13.43 -5.81 3.78
N LEU A 135 12.72 -4.86 4.39
CA LEU A 135 12.06 -3.77 3.67
C LEU A 135 12.95 -2.54 3.50
N VAL A 136 13.87 -2.28 4.43
CA VAL A 136 14.77 -1.10 4.37
C VAL A 136 16.15 -1.49 3.83
N GLU A 137 16.77 -2.55 4.35
CA GLU A 137 18.12 -2.97 3.96
C GLU A 137 18.14 -3.90 2.72
N GLY A 138 16.97 -4.36 2.27
CA GLY A 138 16.82 -5.17 1.07
C GLY A 138 17.35 -6.61 1.19
N GLN A 139 17.45 -7.15 2.41
CA GLN A 139 17.86 -8.54 2.60
C GLN A 139 16.77 -9.52 2.10
N PRO A 140 17.15 -10.67 1.51
CA PRO A 140 16.19 -11.67 1.07
C PRO A 140 15.45 -12.26 2.28
N ALA A 141 14.11 -12.27 2.22
CA ALA A 141 13.23 -12.75 3.29
C ALA A 141 13.51 -14.20 3.73
N THR A 142 14.07 -15.04 2.84
CA THR A 142 14.41 -16.45 3.13
C THR A 142 15.51 -16.60 4.19
N VAL A 143 16.49 -15.69 4.22
CA VAL A 143 17.62 -15.74 5.18
C VAL A 143 17.16 -15.43 6.61
N VAL A 144 16.06 -14.68 6.76
CA VAL A 144 15.50 -14.32 8.07
C VAL A 144 14.64 -15.45 8.65
N ALA A 145 13.90 -16.17 7.78
CA ALA A 145 13.13 -17.35 8.20
C ALA A 145 14.03 -18.52 8.64
N GLU A 146 15.21 -18.69 8.04
CA GLU A 146 16.17 -19.75 8.37
C GLU A 146 16.84 -19.60 9.75
N ARG A 147 16.88 -18.39 10.32
CA ARG A 147 17.43 -18.12 11.66
C ARG A 147 16.40 -18.31 12.79
N SER A 148 15.15 -18.56 12.44
CA SER A 148 14.09 -18.74 13.43
C SER A 148 14.12 -20.15 13.99
N ARG A 149 13.98 -20.27 15.31
CA ARG A 149 13.93 -21.55 16.00
C ARG A 149 12.88 -22.46 15.38
N PRO A 150 13.24 -23.68 14.92
CA PRO A 150 12.26 -24.62 14.39
C PRO A 150 11.29 -25.06 15.49
N PRO A 151 10.00 -25.32 15.18
CA PRO A 151 9.06 -25.85 16.17
C PRO A 151 9.49 -27.25 16.62
N GLN A 152 9.11 -27.66 17.84
CA GLN A 152 9.46 -29.01 18.36
C GLN A 152 8.94 -30.14 17.47
N SER A 153 7.86 -29.92 16.72
CA SER A 153 7.31 -30.85 15.73
C SER A 153 8.13 -30.95 14.43
N ALA A 154 9.04 -30.02 14.15
CA ALA A 154 9.85 -29.98 12.93
C ALA A 154 10.74 -31.22 12.76
N PRO A 155 11.11 -31.61 11.52
CA PRO A 155 12.00 -32.74 11.29
C PRO A 155 13.40 -32.49 11.88
N LYS A 156 14.14 -33.57 12.16
CA LYS A 156 15.52 -33.50 12.72
C LYS A 156 16.45 -32.63 11.86
N ALA A 157 16.31 -32.69 10.54
CA ALA A 157 17.12 -31.88 9.62
C ALA A 157 17.02 -30.37 9.91
N ALA A 158 15.81 -29.87 10.18
CA ALA A 158 15.61 -28.46 10.52
C ALA A 158 16.30 -28.06 11.84
N TRP A 159 16.34 -28.99 12.82
CA TRP A 159 17.04 -28.79 14.09
C TRP A 159 18.57 -28.85 13.94
N VAL A 160 19.08 -29.64 13.00
CA VAL A 160 20.51 -29.68 12.65
C VAL A 160 20.93 -28.37 12.00
N ASP A 161 20.18 -27.89 11.01
CA ASP A 161 20.48 -26.62 10.34
C ASP A 161 20.41 -25.44 11.31
N TYR A 162 19.43 -25.45 12.23
CA TYR A 162 19.36 -24.46 13.31
C TYR A 162 20.57 -24.54 14.26
N ALA A 163 20.97 -25.74 14.70
CA ALA A 163 22.16 -25.90 15.53
C ALA A 163 23.44 -25.39 14.85
N VAL A 164 23.59 -25.66 13.54
CA VAL A 164 24.72 -25.14 12.75
C VAL A 164 24.68 -23.62 12.64
N SER A 165 23.49 -23.02 12.49
CA SER A 165 23.31 -21.57 12.51
C SER A 165 23.69 -20.93 13.85
N GLN A 166 23.56 -21.69 14.95
CA GLN A 166 23.99 -21.30 16.30
C GLN A 166 25.49 -21.59 16.57
N GLY A 167 26.23 -22.05 15.56
CA GLY A 167 27.67 -22.31 15.64
C GLY A 167 28.06 -23.75 15.97
N ALA A 168 27.12 -24.70 15.95
CA ALA A 168 27.44 -26.12 16.10
C ALA A 168 28.14 -26.69 14.86
N ASP A 169 29.01 -27.68 15.06
CA ASP A 169 29.55 -28.47 13.95
C ASP A 169 28.45 -29.36 13.33
N ARG A 170 28.39 -29.40 12.00
CA ARG A 170 27.32 -30.10 11.26
C ARG A 170 27.38 -31.62 11.46
N GLU A 171 28.56 -32.23 11.44
CA GLU A 171 28.69 -33.69 11.62
C GLU A 171 28.27 -34.11 13.04
N GLN A 172 28.62 -33.29 14.04
CA GLN A 172 28.21 -33.51 15.42
C GLN A 172 26.70 -33.30 15.63
N ALA A 173 26.12 -32.28 14.99
CA ALA A 173 24.68 -32.03 15.06
C ALA A 173 23.87 -33.17 14.41
N GLU A 174 24.32 -33.70 13.27
CA GLU A 174 23.71 -34.86 12.62
C GLU A 174 23.81 -36.15 13.43
N ALA A 175 24.90 -36.35 14.16
CA ALA A 175 25.08 -37.51 15.05
C ALA A 175 24.22 -37.42 16.33
N THR A 176 23.81 -36.22 16.72
CA THR A 176 23.02 -35.96 17.94
C THR A 176 21.53 -36.27 17.71
N SER A 177 20.80 -36.68 18.76
CA SER A 177 19.36 -36.96 18.63
C SER A 177 18.55 -35.65 18.52
N LYS A 178 17.38 -35.70 17.87
CA LYS A 178 16.48 -34.53 17.79
C LYS A 178 16.11 -34.02 19.19
N ALA A 179 15.90 -34.91 20.16
CA ALA A 179 15.55 -34.53 21.53
C ALA A 179 16.70 -33.76 22.21
N ASP A 180 17.94 -34.19 22.01
CA ASP A 180 19.12 -33.51 22.56
C ASP A 180 19.40 -32.17 21.86
N LEU A 181 19.13 -32.07 20.55
CA LEU A 181 19.20 -30.81 19.82
C LEU A 181 18.16 -29.80 20.34
N ILE A 182 16.94 -30.28 20.63
CA ILE A 182 15.89 -29.47 21.24
C ILE A 182 16.27 -29.05 22.66
N ASP A 183 16.83 -29.94 23.47
CA ASP A 183 17.23 -29.60 24.84
C ASP A 183 18.40 -28.61 24.87
N ARG A 184 19.36 -28.75 23.94
CA ARG A 184 20.56 -27.91 23.90
C ARG A 184 20.34 -26.55 23.24
N TYR A 185 19.57 -26.51 22.14
CA TYR A 185 19.37 -25.29 21.35
C TYR A 185 17.94 -24.74 21.43
N GLY A 186 17.04 -25.45 22.11
CA GLY A 186 15.65 -25.05 22.30
C GLY A 186 15.31 -24.62 23.74
N ARG A 187 16.30 -24.38 24.61
CA ARG A 187 16.05 -23.62 25.84
C ARG A 187 16.08 -22.13 25.52
N ASP A 188 15.08 -21.40 26.00
CA ASP A 188 15.02 -19.96 25.87
C ASP A 188 16.21 -19.36 26.64
N GLN A 189 16.86 -18.32 26.11
CA GLN A 189 17.91 -17.59 26.83
C GLN A 189 17.38 -16.83 28.07
N ALA A 190 16.14 -17.07 28.50
CA ALA A 190 15.49 -16.42 29.63
C ALA A 190 15.73 -17.13 31.00
N ASP A 191 16.34 -18.33 31.03
CA ASP A 191 16.49 -19.11 32.27
C ASP A 191 17.90 -19.05 32.92
N GLU A 192 18.85 -18.24 32.41
CA GLU A 192 20.20 -18.12 32.99
C GLU A 192 20.44 -16.85 33.84
N GLU A 193 19.49 -15.92 33.97
CA GLU A 193 19.58 -14.83 34.96
C GLU A 193 18.59 -15.04 36.13
N LYS A 194 18.99 -15.89 37.09
CA LYS A 194 18.47 -15.85 38.45
C LYS A 194 19.52 -16.19 39.50
#